data_AF-A0AA97EUH0-F1
#
_entry.id   AF-A0AA97EUH0-F1
#
_cell.length_a   1.000
_cell.length_b   1.000
_cell.length_c   1.000
_cell.angle_alpha   90.00
_cell.angle_beta   90.00
_cell.angle_gamma   90.00
#
_symmetry.space_group_name_H-M   'P 1'
#
loop_
_entity.id
_entity.type
_entity.pdbx_description
1 polymer ?
#
loop_
_entity_poly.entity_id
_entity_poly.type
_entity_poly.pdbx_seq_one_letter_code
_entity_poly.pdbx_strand_id
1 'polypeptide(L)'
;MNVNSIPFNPKAMVLTAVVTFGSLAALAIPEQHVYQPDYSISQPTDYGVQTLQVFPNNTGIAVIKVDEFRIQVSFNFDAHPDSYGPVGSEYTAIDITNLAVESITDMNGKSYNDFTDYNDHRNINLLLSDFIEKNQLVEAV
;
A
#
# COMPACT_ATOMS: atom_id res chain seq x y z
N MET A 1 1.91 -47.28 -38.21
CA MET A 1 2.48 -48.03 -37.07
C MET A 1 1.31 -48.59 -36.27
N ASN A 2 1.34 -49.90 -36.06
CA ASN A 2 0.28 -50.74 -35.51
C ASN A 2 0.61 -50.99 -34.03
N VAL A 3 -0.29 -50.64 -33.10
CA VAL A 3 -0.11 -50.92 -31.67
C VAL A 3 -0.87 -52.21 -31.33
N ASN A 4 -0.12 -53.25 -31.01
CA ASN A 4 -0.66 -54.54 -30.60
C ASN A 4 -1.14 -54.47 -29.14
N SER A 5 -2.45 -54.58 -28.94
CA SER A 5 -3.06 -54.73 -27.62
C SER A 5 -3.01 -56.20 -27.20
N ILE A 6 -2.37 -56.50 -26.06
CA ILE A 6 -2.35 -57.84 -25.46
C ILE A 6 -3.66 -58.05 -24.68
N PRO A 7 -4.49 -59.07 -24.99
CA PRO A 7 -5.72 -59.33 -24.24
C PRO A 7 -5.44 -60.13 -22.95
N PHE A 8 -5.86 -59.58 -21.81
CA PHE A 8 -5.78 -60.24 -20.50
C PHE A 8 -6.91 -61.28 -20.35
N ASN A 9 -6.57 -62.54 -20.05
CA ASN A 9 -7.52 -63.65 -19.86
C ASN A 9 -7.80 -63.90 -18.36
N PRO A 10 -9.06 -63.84 -17.89
CA PRO A 10 -9.40 -63.73 -16.46
C PRO A 10 -9.65 -65.09 -15.79
N LYS A 11 -8.65 -65.98 -15.76
CA LYS A 11 -8.74 -67.22 -14.96
C LYS A 11 -7.47 -67.42 -14.13
N ALA A 12 -7.67 -67.42 -12.81
CA ALA A 12 -6.72 -67.74 -11.75
C ALA A 12 -5.67 -66.68 -11.42
N MET A 13 -6.02 -65.76 -10.51
CA MET A 13 -5.12 -65.40 -9.41
C MET A 13 -5.93 -64.88 -8.23
N VAL A 14 -6.35 -65.79 -7.36
CA VAL A 14 -6.85 -65.47 -6.02
C VAL A 14 -5.62 -65.18 -5.17
N LEU A 15 -5.43 -63.92 -4.77
CA LEU A 15 -4.46 -63.54 -3.74
C LEU A 15 -5.23 -62.80 -2.64
N THR A 16 -5.25 -63.42 -1.47
CA THR A 16 -5.90 -62.99 -0.24
C THR A 16 -5.41 -61.61 0.20
N ALA A 17 -6.26 -60.59 0.10
CA ALA A 17 -6.00 -59.29 0.71
C ALA A 17 -6.36 -59.36 2.20
N VAL A 18 -5.35 -59.41 3.08
CA VAL A 18 -5.53 -59.19 4.52
C VAL A 18 -5.73 -57.69 4.73
N VAL A 19 -6.93 -57.30 5.15
CA VAL A 19 -7.24 -55.92 5.54
C VAL A 19 -6.84 -55.73 7.00
N THR A 20 -5.68 -55.15 7.24
CA THR A 20 -5.29 -54.65 8.55
C THR A 20 -5.71 -53.18 8.67
N PHE A 21 -6.74 -52.92 9.49
CA PHE A 21 -7.10 -51.58 9.94
C PHE A 21 -6.05 -51.11 10.96
N GLY A 22 -5.08 -50.32 10.49
CA GLY A 22 -4.16 -49.56 11.35
C GLY A 22 -4.47 -48.07 11.23
N SER A 23 -5.15 -47.50 12.22
CA SER A 23 -5.38 -46.06 12.29
C SER A 23 -4.08 -45.34 12.66
N LEU A 24 -3.38 -44.79 11.67
CA LEU A 24 -2.35 -43.77 11.90
C LEU A 24 -3.02 -42.39 11.79
N ALA A 25 -3.55 -41.90 12.91
CA ALA A 25 -3.86 -40.47 13.04
C ALA A 25 -2.56 -39.73 13.37
N ALA A 26 -1.77 -39.41 12.35
CA ALA A 26 -0.72 -38.40 12.49
C ALA A 26 -1.42 -37.03 12.50
N LEU A 27 -1.65 -36.48 13.70
CA LEU A 27 -2.02 -35.07 13.85
C LEU A 27 -0.78 -34.24 13.48
N ALA A 28 -0.61 -33.97 12.18
CA ALA A 28 0.22 -32.87 11.74
C ALA A 28 -0.51 -31.58 12.15
N ILE A 29 -0.10 -31.01 13.28
CA ILE A 29 -0.44 -29.61 13.57
C ILE A 29 0.35 -28.82 12.52
N PRO A 30 -0.29 -28.13 11.56
CA PRO A 30 0.45 -27.24 10.70
C PRO A 30 1.05 -26.17 11.62
N GLU A 31 2.38 -26.08 11.68
CA GLU A 31 3.00 -24.89 12.25
C GLU A 31 2.48 -23.71 11.42
N GLN A 32 1.64 -22.89 12.04
CA GLN A 32 1.30 -21.60 11.49
C GLN A 32 2.60 -20.79 11.53
N HIS A 33 3.36 -20.80 10.43
CA HIS A 33 4.33 -19.76 10.20
C HIS A 33 3.54 -18.46 10.12
N VAL A 34 3.49 -17.74 11.24
CA VAL A 34 3.09 -16.34 11.25
C VAL A 34 4.04 -15.67 10.28
N TYR A 35 3.51 -15.17 9.16
CA TYR A 35 4.27 -14.33 8.26
C TYR A 35 4.75 -13.13 9.06
N GLN A 36 6.03 -13.11 9.41
CA GLN A 36 6.69 -11.91 9.88
C GLN A 36 7.31 -11.27 8.64
N PRO A 37 6.85 -10.07 8.23
CA PRO A 37 7.51 -9.37 7.15
C PRO A 37 8.99 -9.16 7.52
N ASP A 38 9.89 -9.53 6.62
CA ASP A 38 11.35 -9.38 6.78
C ASP A 38 11.81 -7.90 6.71
N TYR A 39 10.86 -6.97 6.58
CA TYR A 39 11.09 -5.54 6.60
C TYR A 39 10.53 -4.93 7.88
N SER A 40 11.38 -4.21 8.59
CA SER A 40 10.95 -3.36 9.70
C SER A 40 10.18 -2.17 9.11
N ILE A 41 8.92 -1.98 9.49
CA ILE A 41 8.19 -0.75 9.17
C ILE A 41 8.73 0.34 10.11
N SER A 42 9.80 1.01 9.70
CA SER A 42 10.33 2.17 10.41
C SER A 42 9.53 3.39 10.01
N GLN A 43 8.86 4.02 10.97
CA GLN A 43 8.31 5.36 10.75
C GLN A 43 9.46 6.37 10.65
N PRO A 44 9.38 7.36 9.75
CA PRO A 44 10.37 8.43 9.70
C PRO A 44 10.45 9.17 11.03
N THR A 45 11.64 9.60 11.42
CA THR A 45 11.87 10.44 12.60
C THR A 45 11.50 11.90 12.32
N ASP A 46 11.77 12.37 11.10
CA ASP A 46 11.40 13.72 10.64
C ASP A 46 10.50 13.62 9.39
N TYR A 47 9.27 14.12 9.51
CA TYR A 47 8.26 14.03 8.45
C TYR A 47 7.36 15.27 8.42
N GLY A 48 7.35 15.99 7.30
CA GLY A 48 6.50 17.18 7.19
C GLY A 48 6.63 17.96 5.89
N VAL A 49 5.70 18.90 5.68
CA VAL A 49 5.71 19.82 4.53
C VAL A 49 6.81 20.86 4.71
N GLN A 50 7.79 20.88 3.79
CA GLN A 50 8.84 21.90 3.77
C GLN A 50 8.42 23.13 2.97
N THR A 51 7.80 22.92 1.82
CA THR A 51 7.20 23.99 0.99
C THR A 51 5.95 23.46 0.31
N LEU A 52 4.95 24.32 0.12
CA LEU A 52 3.73 24.01 -0.60
C LEU A 52 3.23 25.24 -1.35
N GLN A 53 2.82 25.05 -2.60
CA GLN A 53 2.17 26.07 -3.42
C GLN A 53 0.93 25.47 -4.09
N VAL A 54 -0.19 26.17 -3.96
CA VAL A 54 -1.46 25.85 -4.62
C VAL A 54 -1.67 26.77 -5.83
N PHE A 55 -2.29 26.26 -6.88
CA PHE A 55 -2.64 26.98 -8.09
C PHE A 55 -4.17 27.01 -8.33
N PRO A 56 -4.70 27.98 -9.08
CA PRO A 56 -6.16 28.21 -9.23
C PRO A 56 -6.98 27.09 -9.88
N ASN A 57 -6.35 26.08 -10.48
CA ASN A 57 -6.99 24.96 -11.16
C ASN A 57 -6.97 23.67 -10.31
N ASN A 58 -7.02 23.82 -8.99
CA ASN A 58 -7.04 22.69 -8.06
C ASN A 58 -5.80 21.78 -8.22
N THR A 59 -4.64 22.40 -8.48
CA THR A 59 -3.35 21.72 -8.52
C THR A 59 -2.39 22.32 -7.52
N GLY A 60 -1.36 21.57 -7.15
CA GLY A 60 -0.29 22.08 -6.31
C GLY A 60 1.02 21.35 -6.50
N ILE A 61 2.07 21.97 -5.96
CA ILE A 61 3.39 21.38 -5.82
C ILE A 61 3.83 21.47 -4.37
N ALA A 62 4.50 20.45 -3.88
CA ALA A 62 5.04 20.45 -2.53
C ALA A 62 6.41 19.76 -2.47
N VAL A 63 7.18 20.11 -1.45
CA VAL A 63 8.38 19.40 -1.05
C VAL A 63 8.13 18.87 0.35
N ILE A 64 8.19 17.54 0.50
CA ILE A 64 8.02 16.83 1.75
C ILE A 64 9.40 16.44 2.28
N LYS A 65 9.67 16.78 3.54
CA LYS A 65 10.85 16.29 4.26
C LYS A 65 10.54 14.92 4.83
N VAL A 66 11.41 13.95 4.56
CA VAL A 66 11.36 12.59 5.12
C VAL A 66 12.77 12.19 5.52
N ASP A 67 13.10 12.21 6.81
CA ASP A 67 14.42 11.91 7.40
C ASP A 67 15.58 12.62 6.70
N GLU A 68 16.34 11.94 5.83
CA GLU A 68 17.48 12.50 5.09
C GLU A 68 17.11 12.89 3.65
N PHE A 69 15.85 12.71 3.26
CA PHE A 69 15.33 12.94 1.92
C PHE A 69 14.39 14.14 1.84
N ARG A 70 14.23 14.62 0.61
CA ARG A 70 13.21 15.56 0.15
C ARG A 70 12.48 14.92 -1.02
N ILE A 71 11.17 14.82 -0.91
CA ILE A 71 10.29 14.27 -1.94
C ILE A 71 9.52 15.45 -2.53
N GLN A 72 9.80 15.77 -3.79
CA GLN A 72 9.01 16.75 -4.53
C GLN A 72 7.82 16.03 -5.16
N VAL A 73 6.62 16.55 -4.92
CA VAL A 73 5.38 16.01 -5.45
C VAL A 73 4.59 17.08 -6.19
N SER A 74 3.86 16.65 -7.21
CA SER A 74 2.75 17.41 -7.78
C SER A 74 1.44 16.70 -7.43
N PHE A 75 0.36 17.47 -7.26
CA PHE A 75 -0.91 16.91 -6.83
C PHE A 75 -2.11 17.66 -7.42
N ASN A 76 -3.23 16.94 -7.50
CA ASN A 76 -4.57 17.48 -7.72
C ASN A 76 -5.38 17.32 -6.44
N PHE A 77 -6.32 18.23 -6.19
CA PHE A 77 -7.19 18.15 -5.02
C PHE A 77 -8.60 18.66 -5.31
N ASP A 78 -9.57 18.16 -4.55
CA ASP A 78 -10.90 18.72 -4.50
C ASP A 78 -11.10 19.45 -3.18
N ALA A 79 -11.80 20.59 -3.23
CA ALA A 79 -12.14 21.40 -2.07
C ALA A 79 -13.66 21.41 -1.91
N HIS A 80 -14.15 21.08 -0.71
CA HIS A 80 -15.58 21.06 -0.42
C HIS A 80 -15.89 21.59 0.99
N PRO A 81 -17.10 22.13 1.22
CA PRO A 81 -17.49 22.60 2.54
C PRO A 81 -17.74 21.41 3.49
N ASP A 82 -17.20 21.49 4.70
CA ASP A 82 -17.39 20.50 5.75
C ASP A 82 -17.56 21.18 7.12
N SER A 83 -17.95 20.42 8.15
CA SER A 83 -18.17 20.95 9.51
C SER A 83 -17.97 19.88 10.58
N TYR A 84 -17.40 20.29 11.71
CA TYR A 84 -17.34 19.43 12.90
C TYR A 84 -18.69 19.29 13.63
N GLY A 85 -19.74 19.98 13.18
CA GLY A 85 -21.10 19.89 13.70
C GLY A 85 -21.59 21.12 14.48
N PRO A 86 -20.83 21.66 15.46
CA PRO A 86 -21.18 22.92 16.12
C PRO A 86 -21.27 24.09 15.13
N VAL A 87 -22.17 25.04 15.38
CA VAL A 87 -22.25 26.29 14.59
C VAL A 87 -20.94 27.05 14.72
N GLY A 88 -20.37 27.51 13.59
CA GLY A 88 -19.08 28.20 13.56
C GLY A 88 -17.87 27.25 13.45
N SER A 89 -18.10 25.95 13.24
CA SER A 89 -17.06 24.94 13.02
C SER A 89 -16.95 24.48 11.56
N GLU A 90 -17.48 25.28 10.64
CA GLU A 90 -17.38 25.06 9.21
C GLU A 90 -15.93 25.28 8.74
N TYR A 91 -15.47 24.43 7.82
CA TYR A 91 -14.16 24.52 7.20
C TYR A 91 -14.23 24.05 5.74
N THR A 92 -13.20 24.36 4.96
CA THR A 92 -13.01 23.76 3.63
C THR A 92 -12.20 22.49 3.80
N ALA A 93 -12.80 21.33 3.56
CA ALA A 93 -12.12 20.04 3.53
C ALA A 93 -11.41 19.84 2.19
N ILE A 94 -10.28 19.14 2.22
CA ILE A 94 -9.39 18.94 1.07
C ILE A 94 -9.16 17.45 0.84
N ASP A 95 -9.52 16.97 -0.34
CA ASP A 95 -9.24 15.61 -0.77
C ASP A 95 -8.17 15.61 -1.88
N ILE A 96 -7.00 15.04 -1.61
CA ILE A 96 -5.99 14.83 -2.66
C ILE A 96 -6.46 13.70 -3.59
N THR A 97 -6.77 14.04 -4.83
CA THR A 97 -7.34 13.11 -5.82
C THR A 97 -6.28 12.42 -6.68
N ASN A 98 -5.11 13.05 -6.81
CA ASN A 98 -3.97 12.50 -7.53
C ASN A 98 -2.66 13.03 -6.92
N LEU A 99 -1.66 12.17 -6.84
CA LEU A 99 -0.33 12.48 -6.34
C LEU A 99 0.71 11.87 -7.28
N ALA A 100 1.66 12.68 -7.73
CA ALA A 100 2.81 12.23 -8.50
C ALA A 100 4.10 12.61 -7.78
N VAL A 101 5.00 11.62 -7.63
CA VAL A 101 6.36 11.84 -7.15
C VAL A 101 7.21 12.32 -8.34
N GLU A 102 7.64 13.57 -8.29
CA GLU A 102 8.42 14.20 -9.37
C GLU A 102 9.91 13.91 -9.22
N SER A 103 10.41 14.00 -7.99
CA SER A 103 11.80 13.68 -7.69
C SER A 103 12.02 13.38 -6.21
N ILE A 104 13.02 12.56 -5.93
CA ILE A 104 13.53 12.34 -4.58
C ILE A 104 15.00 12.71 -4.54
N THR A 105 15.38 13.55 -3.59
CA THR A 105 16.77 13.97 -3.37
C THR A 105 17.17 13.79 -1.91
N ASP A 106 18.45 13.50 -1.66
CA ASP A 106 18.99 13.61 -0.30
C ASP A 106 19.34 15.08 0.05
N MET A 107 19.79 15.31 1.28
CA MET A 107 20.21 16.63 1.75
C MET A 107 21.36 17.26 0.95
N ASN A 108 22.13 16.45 0.23
CA ASN A 108 23.23 16.90 -0.64
C ASN A 108 22.78 17.15 -2.08
N GLY A 109 21.50 16.90 -2.40
CA GLY A 109 20.91 17.09 -3.72
C GLY A 109 21.14 15.90 -4.67
N LYS A 110 21.63 14.75 -4.19
CA LYS A 110 21.74 13.55 -5.03
C LYS A 110 20.34 12.99 -5.27
N SER A 111 20.02 12.69 -6.52
CA SER A 111 18.74 12.11 -6.91
C SER A 111 18.68 10.60 -6.68
N TYR A 112 17.48 10.12 -6.36
CA TYR A 112 17.15 8.71 -6.15
C TYR A 112 15.95 8.33 -7.01
N ASN A 113 15.85 7.05 -7.35
CA ASN A 113 14.61 6.50 -7.92
C ASN A 113 13.51 6.59 -6.88
N ASP A 114 12.26 6.63 -7.36
CA ASP A 114 11.10 6.55 -6.47
C ASP A 114 11.13 5.21 -5.70
N PHE A 115 11.25 5.33 -4.38
CA PHE A 115 11.24 4.21 -3.44
C PHE A 115 9.98 4.21 -2.57
N THR A 116 9.03 5.12 -2.84
CA THR A 116 7.80 5.25 -2.07
C THR A 116 6.83 4.13 -2.41
N ASP A 117 6.02 3.77 -1.42
CA ASP A 117 4.94 2.80 -1.58
C ASP A 117 3.55 3.41 -1.40
N TYR A 118 2.53 2.56 -1.45
CA TYR A 118 1.14 2.98 -1.27
C TYR A 118 0.88 3.69 0.08
N ASN A 119 1.53 3.23 1.16
CA ASN A 119 1.35 3.84 2.47
C ASN A 119 2.02 5.21 2.53
N ASP A 120 3.20 5.36 1.91
CA ASP A 120 3.85 6.66 1.78
C ASP A 120 2.97 7.65 1.03
N HIS A 121 2.38 7.24 -0.10
CA HIS A 121 1.48 8.09 -0.88
C HIS A 121 0.24 8.50 -0.07
N ARG A 122 -0.37 7.54 0.62
CA ARG A 122 -1.52 7.81 1.51
C ARG A 122 -1.14 8.80 2.61
N ASN A 123 0.03 8.64 3.22
CA ASN A 123 0.50 9.52 4.29
C ASN A 123 0.82 10.92 3.77
N ILE A 124 1.42 11.03 2.57
CA ILE A 124 1.66 12.31 1.90
C ILE A 124 0.33 13.01 1.61
N ASN A 125 -0.67 12.29 1.09
CA ASN A 125 -2.00 12.86 0.83
C ASN A 125 -2.63 13.45 2.09
N LEU A 126 -2.63 12.67 3.19
CA LEU A 126 -3.15 13.15 4.47
C LEU A 126 -2.38 14.37 4.99
N LEU A 127 -1.05 14.33 4.91
CA LEU A 127 -0.21 15.46 5.31
C LEU A 127 -0.50 16.72 4.51
N LEU A 128 -0.70 16.60 3.20
CA LEU A 128 -1.02 17.72 2.31
C LEU A 128 -2.40 18.29 2.59
N SER A 129 -3.43 17.44 2.69
CA SER A 129 -4.79 17.85 3.07
C SER A 129 -4.79 18.62 4.38
N ASP A 130 -4.25 18.01 5.43
CA ASP A 130 -4.13 18.63 6.76
C ASP A 130 -3.43 19.99 6.71
N PHE A 131 -2.33 20.09 5.94
CA PHE A 131 -1.58 21.32 5.84
C PHE A 131 -2.36 22.43 5.13
N ILE A 132 -3.05 22.10 4.04
CA ILE A 132 -3.86 23.07 3.28
C ILE A 132 -5.03 23.55 4.13
N GLU A 133 -5.73 22.64 4.81
CA GLU A 133 -6.87 22.94 5.68
C GLU A 133 -6.47 23.83 6.86
N LYS A 134 -5.43 23.42 7.62
CA LYS A 134 -4.96 24.16 8.81
C LYS A 134 -4.47 25.57 8.49
N ASN A 135 -3.96 25.79 7.28
CA ASN A 135 -3.45 27.09 6.85
C ASN A 135 -4.42 27.87 5.96
N GLN A 136 -5.64 27.36 5.72
CA GLN A 136 -6.67 28.02 4.91
C GLN A 136 -6.15 28.47 3.53
N LEU A 137 -5.40 27.60 2.86
CA LEU A 137 -4.75 27.95 1.59
C LEU A 137 -5.70 27.93 0.39
N VAL A 138 -6.93 27.42 0.60
CA VAL A 138 -7.98 27.30 -0.40
C VAL A 138 -9.33 27.55 0.27
N GLU A 139 -10.26 28.12 -0.49
CA GLU A 139 -11.67 28.24 -0.13
C GLU A 139 -12.51 27.39 -1.09
N ALA A 140 -13.53 26.70 -0.59
CA ALA A 140 -14.52 26.06 -1.44
C ALA A 140 -15.31 27.13 -2.24
N VAL A 141 -15.63 26.82 -3.51
CA VAL A 141 -16.37 27.72 -4.42
C VAL A 141 -17.85 27.34 -4.48
#